data_AF-A0A7J4MNM5-F1
#
_entry.id   AF-A0A7J4MNM5-F1
#
_cell.length_a   1.000
_cell.length_b   1.000
_cell.length_c   1.000
_cell.angle_alpha   90.00
_cell.angle_beta   90.00
_cell.angle_gamma   90.00
#
_symmetry.space_group_name_H-M   'P 1'
#
loop_
_entity.id
_entity.type
_entity.pdbx_description
1 polymer ?
#
loop_
_entity_poly.entity_id
_entity_poly.type
_entity_poly.pdbx_seq_one_letter_code
_entity_poly.pdbx_strand_id
1 'polypeptide(L)'
;MAERMADKVARITKDPRYIRNICTSAHIHHGKCISGNTRLIVSNGSIKTAEEIFTEVASSGNIFDQTEEHIIFTPKKNIALFSL
;
A
#
# COMPACT_ATOMS: atom_id res chain seq x y z
N MET A 1 -2.21 -40.47 22.81
CA MET A 1 -2.17 -39.12 23.40
C MET A 1 -2.75 -38.14 22.40
N ALA A 2 -3.57 -37.20 22.85
CA ALA A 2 -4.12 -36.16 21.97
C ALA A 2 -2.98 -35.25 21.45
N GLU A 3 -3.05 -34.87 20.17
CA GLU A 3 -2.13 -33.90 19.56
C GLU A 3 -2.17 -32.59 20.36
N ARG A 4 -1.01 -32.03 20.71
CA ARG A 4 -0.96 -30.72 21.36
C ARG A 4 -1.29 -29.64 20.33
N MET A 5 -1.96 -28.58 20.77
CA MET A 5 -2.35 -27.47 19.87
C MET A 5 -1.16 -26.87 19.11
N ALA A 6 0.00 -26.76 19.77
CA ALA A 6 1.22 -26.26 19.15
C ALA A 6 1.70 -27.12 17.97
N ASP A 7 1.66 -28.45 18.13
CA ASP A 7 2.06 -29.40 17.09
C ASP A 7 1.11 -29.34 15.89
N LYS A 8 -0.19 -29.19 16.17
CA LYS A 8 -1.23 -28.99 15.16
C LYS A 8 -1.00 -27.73 14.33
N VAL A 9 -0.71 -26.60 14.99
CA VAL A 9 -0.43 -25.33 14.30
C VAL A 9 0.82 -25.46 13.43
N ALA A 10 1.93 -25.97 13.98
CA ALA A 10 3.19 -26.12 13.26
C ALA A 10 3.09 -27.03 12.03
N ARG A 11 2.23 -28.06 12.10
CA ARG A 11 1.94 -28.96 10.98
C ARG A 11 1.12 -28.28 9.90
N ILE A 12 0.05 -27.57 10.27
CA ILE A 12 -0.87 -26.90 9.33
C ILE A 12 -0.18 -25.76 8.59
N THR A 13 0.70 -24.99 9.26
CA THR A 13 1.44 -23.88 8.63
C THR A 13 2.44 -24.32 7.55
N LYS A 14 2.84 -25.61 7.52
CA LYS A 14 3.78 -26.17 6.55
C LYS A 14 3.11 -26.80 5.33
N ASP A 15 1.79 -26.91 5.31
CA ASP A 15 1.04 -27.57 4.25
C ASP A 15 0.28 -26.53 3.42
N PRO A 16 0.70 -26.29 2.15
CA PRO A 16 0.11 -25.28 1.27
C PRO A 16 -1.40 -25.40 1.07
N ARG A 17 -1.98 -26.59 1.27
CA ARG A 17 -3.42 -26.81 1.17
C ARG A 17 -4.21 -26.09 2.27
N TYR A 18 -3.57 -25.81 3.41
CA TYR A 18 -4.15 -25.11 4.55
C TYR A 18 -3.65 -23.66 4.72
N ILE A 19 -2.71 -23.20 3.88
CA ILE A 19 -2.17 -21.83 3.91
C ILE A 19 -3.21 -20.77 3.51
N ARG A 20 -4.35 -21.16 2.91
CA ARG A 20 -5.33 -20.23 2.32
C ARG A 20 -6.14 -19.34 3.28
N ASN A 21 -5.89 -19.39 4.59
CA ASN A 21 -6.57 -18.51 5.56
C ASN A 21 -5.64 -17.87 6.60
N ILE A 22 -4.33 -17.81 6.34
CA ILE A 22 -3.46 -16.90 7.10
C ILE A 22 -3.39 -15.62 6.25
N CYS A 23 -4.20 -14.62 6.61
CA CYS A 23 -3.93 -13.26 6.19
C CYS A 23 -2.59 -12.85 6.81
N THR A 24 -1.49 -13.23 6.16
CA THR A 24 -0.25 -12.48 6.28
C THR A 24 -0.56 -11.14 5.66
N SER A 25 -1.02 -10.19 6.48
CA SER A 25 -0.80 -8.77 6.19
C SER A 25 0.70 -8.57 6.28
N ALA A 26 1.39 -8.98 5.23
CA ALA A 26 2.75 -8.58 5.02
C ALA A 26 2.64 -7.08 4.73
N HIS A 27 2.87 -6.26 5.76
CA HIS A 27 3.28 -4.87 5.58
C HIS A 27 4.65 -4.90 4.88
N ILE A 28 4.66 -5.29 3.61
CA ILE A 28 5.82 -5.11 2.77
C ILE A 28 5.85 -3.62 2.47
N HIS A 29 6.97 -2.98 2.75
CA HIS A 29 7.21 -1.54 2.53
C HIS A 29 7.22 -1.15 1.04
N HIS A 30 6.45 -1.84 0.21
CA HIS A 30 6.09 -1.40 -1.13
C HIS A 30 4.89 -0.48 -0.96
N GLY A 31 4.95 0.73 -1.54
CA GLY A 31 3.84 1.67 -1.49
C GLY A 31 2.51 0.96 -1.81
N LYS A 32 1.45 1.28 -1.06
CA LYS A 32 0.13 0.73 -1.36
C LYS A 32 -0.30 1.26 -2.71
N CYS A 33 -0.49 0.38 -3.68
CA CYS A 33 -1.10 0.75 -4.95
C CYS A 33 -2.55 1.16 -4.67
N ILE A 34 -2.92 2.36 -5.11
CA ILE A 34 -4.28 2.88 -5.05
C ILE A 34 -4.77 3.14 -6.47
N SER A 35 -6.05 2.88 -6.72
CA SER A 35 -6.66 3.20 -8.02
C SER A 35 -6.67 4.71 -8.22
N GLY A 36 -6.47 5.19 -9.45
CA GLY A 36 -6.48 6.62 -9.79
C GLY A 36 -7.75 7.34 -9.35
N ASN A 37 -8.90 6.66 -9.42
CA ASN A 37 -10.21 7.19 -8.98
C ASN A 37 -10.45 7.17 -7.46
N THR A 38 -9.50 6.67 -6.66
CA THR A 38 -9.61 6.64 -5.20
C THR A 38 -9.70 8.06 -4.67
N ARG A 39 -10.75 8.36 -3.90
CA ARG A 39 -10.92 9.66 -3.24
C ARG A 39 -10.11 9.69 -1.95
N LEU A 40 -9.31 10.74 -1.81
CA LEU A 40 -8.46 11.02 -0.67
C LEU A 40 -8.86 12.35 -0.06
N ILE A 41 -8.98 12.38 1.26
CA ILE A 41 -9.23 13.60 2.02
C ILE A 41 -7.87 14.22 2.33
N VAL A 42 -7.64 15.43 1.86
CA VAL A 42 -6.44 16.20 2.16
C VAL A 42 -6.67 16.97 3.47
N SER A 43 -5.63 17.13 4.27
CA SER A 43 -5.67 17.84 5.56
C SER A 43 -6.24 19.28 5.49
N ASN A 44 -6.24 19.91 4.32
CA ASN A 44 -6.87 21.21 4.12
C ASN A 44 -8.41 21.14 3.92
N GLY A 45 -9.01 19.96 4.13
CA GLY A 45 -10.46 19.72 4.01
C GLY A 45 -10.96 19.45 2.60
N SER A 46 -10.08 19.52 1.59
CA SER A 46 -10.46 19.20 0.21
C SER A 46 -10.45 17.69 -0.04
N ILE A 47 -11.28 17.25 -0.99
CA ILE A 47 -11.32 15.87 -1.48
C ILE A 47 -10.76 15.87 -2.89
N LYS A 48 -9.74 15.05 -3.13
CA LYS A 48 -9.13 14.87 -4.45
C LYS A 48 -9.03 13.39 -4.80
N THR A 49 -8.92 13.07 -6.06
CA THR A 49 -8.56 11.72 -6.50
C THR A 49 -7.05 11.50 -6.42
N ALA A 50 -6.62 10.23 -6.35
CA ALA A 50 -5.20 9.88 -6.41
C ALA A 50 -4.55 10.37 -7.72
N GLU A 51 -5.27 10.32 -8.83
CA GLU A 51 -4.82 10.79 -10.14
C GLU A 51 -4.67 12.32 -10.20
N GLU A 52 -5.57 13.08 -9.58
CA GLU A 52 -5.45 14.54 -9.48
C GLU A 52 -4.20 14.93 -8.68
N ILE A 53 -3.96 14.25 -7.55
CA ILE A 53 -2.76 14.46 -6.73
C ILE A 53 -1.51 14.10 -7.54
N PHE A 54 -1.50 12.95 -8.21
CA PHE A 54 -0.37 12.54 -9.05
C PHE A 54 -0.08 13.58 -10.14
N THR A 55 -1.09 14.06 -10.86
CA THR A 55 -0.93 15.03 -11.95
C THR A 55 -0.41 16.38 -11.45
N GLU A 56 -0.89 16.84 -10.29
CA GLU A 56 -0.39 18.05 -9.62
C GLU A 56 1.10 17.90 -9.27
N VAL A 57 1.49 16.74 -8.73
CA VAL A 57 2.88 16.45 -8.38
C VAL A 57 3.75 16.22 -9.61
N ALA A 58 3.25 15.60 -10.67
CA ALA A 58 3.98 15.39 -11.92
C ALA A 58 4.26 16.71 -12.64
N SER A 59 3.32 17.67 -12.60
CA SER A 59 3.47 18.99 -13.24
C SER A 59 4.34 19.97 -12.43
N SER A 60 4.33 19.87 -11.10
CA SER A 60 4.99 20.85 -10.22
C SER A 60 6.16 20.30 -9.42
N GLY A 61 6.26 18.98 -9.24
CA GLY A 61 7.24 18.27 -8.42
C GLY A 61 8.61 18.14 -9.07
N ASN A 62 9.40 17.23 -8.50
CA ASN A 62 10.69 16.81 -9.05
C ASN A 62 10.65 15.31 -9.35
N ILE A 63 11.33 14.88 -10.40
CA ILE A 63 11.54 13.46 -10.67
C ILE A 63 12.47 12.92 -9.58
N PHE A 64 12.01 11.89 -8.87
CA PHE A 64 12.80 11.15 -7.89
C PHE A 64 13.52 9.97 -8.54
N ASP A 65 12.80 9.23 -9.38
CA ASP A 65 13.30 8.07 -10.11
C ASP A 65 12.57 7.95 -11.45
N GLN A 66 13.28 7.51 -12.47
CA GLN A 66 12.72 7.30 -13.81
C GLN A 66 13.42 6.10 -14.46
N THR A 67 12.64 5.08 -14.77
CA THR A 67 13.05 3.87 -15.49
C THR A 67 12.21 3.73 -16.76
N GLU A 68 12.43 2.65 -17.52
CA GLU A 68 11.56 2.32 -18.66
C GLU A 68 10.13 1.91 -18.21
N GLU A 69 9.97 1.42 -16.97
CA GLU A 69 8.68 0.92 -16.45
C GLU A 69 7.89 2.00 -15.71
N HIS A 70 8.55 2.94 -15.04
CA HIS A 70 7.88 3.89 -14.16
C HIS A 70 8.58 5.24 -14.06
N ILE A 71 7.80 6.23 -13.60
CA ILE A 71 8.30 7.52 -13.16
C ILE A 71 7.75 7.83 -11.77
N ILE A 72 8.64 8.18 -10.84
CA ILE A 72 8.31 8.53 -9.46
C ILE A 72 8.59 10.01 -9.27
N PHE A 73 7.63 10.73 -8.71
CA PHE A 73 7.75 12.14 -8.43
C PHE A 73 7.77 12.40 -6.92
N THR A 74 8.58 13.36 -6.49
CA THR A 74 8.53 13.93 -5.14
C THR A 74 7.81 15.28 -5.17
N PRO A 75 6.81 15.52 -4.31
CA PRO A 75 6.12 16.79 -4.24
C PRO A 75 7.03 17.89 -3.66
N LYS A 76 6.97 19.11 -4.22
CA LYS A 76 7.70 20.28 -3.69
C LYS A 76 7.11 20.83 -2.41
N LYS A 77 5.82 20.57 -2.17
CA LYS A 77 5.09 20.98 -0.98
C LYS A 77 4.60 19.74 -0.26
N ASN A 78 4.55 19.79 1.07
CA ASN A 78 4.04 18.68 1.85
C ASN A 78 2.53 18.50 1.58
N ILE A 79 2.12 17.30 1.18
CA ILE A 79 0.72 16.92 0.97
C ILE A 79 0.33 15.97 2.09
N ALA A 80 -0.26 16.51 3.16
CA ALA A 80 -0.73 15.70 4.27
C ALA A 80 -2.13 15.16 3.96
N LEU A 81 -2.25 13.83 3.92
CA LEU A 81 -3.51 13.10 3.78
C LEU A 81 -4.13 12.85 5.16
N PHE A 82 -5.44 12.96 5.26
CA PHE A 82 -6.17 12.61 6.47
C PHE A 82 -6.33 11.07 6.55
N SER A 83 -5.88 10.48 7.66
CA SER A 83 -6.11 9.07 8.00
C SER A 83 -6.88 9.01 9.31
N LEU A 84 -7.93 8.19 9.33
CA LEU A 84 -8.62 7.78 10.56
C LEU A 84 -7.78 6.77 11.34
#